data_AF-A0A7J9JJU2-F1
#
_entry.id   AF-A0A7J9JJU2-F1
#
_cell.length_a   1.000
_cell.length_b   1.000
_cell.length_c   1.000
_cell.angle_alpha   90.00
_cell.angle_beta   90.00
_cell.angle_gamma   90.00
#
_symmetry.space_group_name_H-M   'P 1'
#
loop_
_entity.id
_entity.type
_entity.pdbx_description
1 polymer ?
#
loop_
_entity_poly.entity_id
_entity_poly.type
_entity_poly.pdbx_seq_one_letter_code
_entity_poly.pdbx_strand_id
1 'polypeptide(L)'
;MKFGKRLKQQIEETFPTWRDQFLCYKELKKLIKLISSALPIAAEPTKYGKAEAEFVYMLNNEIDKFNAFFMEQEEDFIIRHKELQQRIKRVMDKWSSNGSRTEYNDEMAKIRKDVVDFHGEMVLLENYSNINFT
;
A
#
# COMPACT_ATOMS: atom_id res chain seq x y z
N MET A 1 19.71 -13.95 0.36
CA MET A 1 19.26 -12.53 0.23
C MET A 1 18.83 -11.94 1.57
N LYS A 2 18.94 -10.61 1.75
CA LYS A 2 18.54 -9.86 2.96
C LYS A 2 17.12 -9.27 2.88
N PHE A 3 16.28 -9.74 1.93
CA PHE A 3 14.95 -9.20 1.65
C PHE A 3 14.08 -9.02 2.90
N GLY A 4 13.94 -10.06 3.74
CA GLY A 4 13.11 -9.95 4.95
C GLY A 4 13.55 -8.87 5.96
N LYS A 5 14.83 -8.46 5.97
CA LYS A 5 15.29 -7.32 6.78
C LYS A 5 14.89 -6.00 6.14
N ARG A 6 15.06 -5.88 4.82
CA ARG A 6 14.65 -4.71 4.03
C ARG A 6 13.14 -4.49 4.12
N LEU A 7 12.34 -5.54 3.97
CA LEU A 7 10.89 -5.49 4.11
C LEU A 7 10.48 -4.96 5.49
N LYS A 8 11.08 -5.49 6.57
CA LYS A 8 10.77 -5.02 7.93
C LYS A 8 11.07 -3.53 8.11
N GLN A 9 12.21 -3.07 7.60
CA GLN A 9 12.59 -1.66 7.67
C GLN A 9 11.59 -0.78 6.91
N GLN A 10 11.19 -1.19 5.71
CA GLN A 10 10.22 -0.42 4.92
C GLN A 10 8.85 -0.36 5.61
N ILE A 11 8.38 -1.46 6.21
CA ILE A 11 7.14 -1.47 7.00
C ILE A 11 7.20 -0.45 8.15
N GLU A 12 8.36 -0.32 8.82
CA GLU A 12 8.55 0.65 9.91
C GLU A 12 8.48 2.11 9.41
N GLU A 13 8.96 2.37 8.19
CA GLU A 13 8.96 3.67 7.51
C GLU A 13 7.57 4.04 6.89
N THR A 14 6.64 3.09 6.80
CA THR A 14 5.27 3.33 6.28
C THR A 14 4.28 3.78 7.35
N PHE A 15 3.10 4.23 6.92
CA PHE A 15 1.99 4.55 7.84
C PHE A 15 1.66 3.35 8.75
N PRO A 16 1.46 3.57 10.06
CA PRO A 16 1.12 2.48 10.99
C PRO A 16 -0.10 1.66 10.56
N THR A 17 -1.06 2.30 9.90
CA THR A 17 -2.29 1.71 9.38
C THR A 17 -2.10 0.82 8.15
N TRP A 18 -0.93 0.87 7.49
CA TRP A 18 -0.64 0.07 6.29
C TRP A 18 0.23 -1.15 6.60
N ARG A 19 0.74 -1.28 7.82
CA ARG A 19 1.78 -2.27 8.17
C ARG A 19 1.31 -3.71 8.06
N ASP A 20 0.04 -3.96 8.35
CA ASP A 20 -0.63 -5.25 8.24
C ASP A 20 -0.99 -5.62 6.78
N GLN A 21 -0.94 -4.64 5.89
CA GLN A 21 -1.22 -4.80 4.46
C GLN A 21 -0.01 -5.31 3.67
N PHE A 22 1.17 -5.43 4.28
CA PHE A 22 2.35 -6.00 3.64
C PHE A 22 2.36 -7.53 3.66
N LEU A 23 3.19 -8.11 2.79
CA LEU A 23 3.41 -9.54 2.71
C LEU A 23 3.84 -10.17 4.04
N CYS A 24 3.12 -11.22 4.44
CA CYS A 24 3.48 -12.14 5.53
C CYS A 24 4.69 -13.02 5.18
N TYR A 25 5.79 -12.41 4.72
CA TYR A 25 6.96 -13.05 4.13
C TYR A 25 7.57 -14.12 5.05
N LYS A 26 7.57 -13.89 6.37
CA LYS A 26 8.11 -14.84 7.35
C LYS A 26 7.32 -16.15 7.38
N GLU A 27 5.99 -16.09 7.34
CA GLU A 27 5.14 -17.29 7.43
C GLU A 27 5.18 -18.08 6.13
N LEU A 28 5.04 -17.40 4.98
CA LEU A 28 5.20 -18.03 3.66
C LEU A 28 6.57 -18.71 3.51
N LYS A 29 7.63 -18.06 4.01
CA LYS A 29 8.97 -18.66 4.01
C LYS A 29 9.10 -19.89 4.91
N LYS A 30 8.35 -19.97 6.02
CA LYS A 30 8.34 -21.19 6.86
C LYS A 30 7.66 -22.34 6.11
N LEU A 31 6.54 -22.10 5.43
CA LEU A 31 5.88 -23.11 4.61
C LEU A 31 6.78 -23.62 3.49
N ILE A 32 7.47 -22.74 2.77
CA ILE A 32 8.46 -23.14 1.74
C ILE A 32 9.56 -24.02 2.33
N LYS A 33 10.05 -23.70 3.53
CA LYS A 33 11.06 -24.53 4.21
C LYS A 33 10.52 -25.91 4.58
N LEU A 34 9.28 -26.01 5.05
CA LEU A 34 8.64 -27.28 5.35
C LEU A 34 8.53 -28.14 4.09
N ILE A 35 8.05 -27.56 2.99
CA ILE A 35 7.98 -28.22 1.68
C ILE A 35 9.38 -28.71 1.27
N SER A 36 10.39 -27.82 1.32
CA SER A 36 11.77 -28.15 0.93
C SER A 36 12.42 -29.21 1.83
N SER A 37 12.09 -29.23 3.12
CA SER A 37 12.60 -30.22 4.07
C SER A 37 11.96 -31.60 3.92
N ALA A 38 10.78 -31.68 3.29
CA ALA A 38 10.11 -32.94 2.98
C ALA A 38 10.62 -33.57 1.67
N LEU A 39 11.46 -32.87 0.90
CA LEU A 39 11.95 -33.30 -0.42
C LEU A 39 13.06 -34.38 -0.41
N PRO A 40 13.82 -34.63 0.67
CA PRO A 40 14.69 -35.80 0.73
C PRO A 40 14.16 -36.81 1.77
N ILE A 41 13.85 -38.03 1.30
CA ILE A 41 13.68 -39.28 2.07
C ILE A 41 12.22 -39.58 2.48
N ALA A 42 11.55 -40.42 1.69
CA ALA A 42 10.45 -41.29 2.13
C ALA A 42 9.23 -40.63 2.82
N ALA A 43 8.84 -39.41 2.46
CA ALA A 43 7.66 -38.77 3.03
C ALA A 43 6.37 -39.25 2.35
N GLU A 44 5.37 -39.59 3.16
CA GLU A 44 4.01 -39.89 2.70
C GLU A 44 3.48 -38.80 1.74
N PRO A 45 2.97 -39.17 0.55
CA PRO A 45 2.43 -38.24 -0.45
C PRO A 45 1.42 -37.22 0.11
N THR A 46 0.69 -37.63 1.16
CA THR A 46 -0.33 -36.85 1.88
C THR A 46 0.22 -35.63 2.62
N LYS A 47 1.45 -35.69 3.17
CA LYS A 47 2.02 -34.58 3.96
C LYS A 47 2.56 -33.46 3.07
N TYR A 48 3.16 -33.83 1.94
CA TYR A 48 3.67 -32.90 0.94
C TYR A 48 2.53 -32.07 0.33
N GLY A 49 1.49 -32.75 -0.17
CA GLY A 49 0.35 -32.07 -0.79
C GLY A 49 -0.39 -31.12 0.16
N LYS A 50 -0.38 -31.43 1.47
CA LYS A 50 -0.98 -30.56 2.49
C LYS A 50 -0.20 -29.26 2.67
N ALA A 51 1.14 -29.31 2.78
CA ALA A 51 1.97 -28.12 2.97
C ALA A 51 1.99 -27.22 1.72
N GLU A 52 1.97 -27.83 0.52
CA GLU A 52 1.84 -27.10 -0.74
C GLU A 52 0.48 -26.41 -0.86
N ALA A 53 -0.61 -27.12 -0.58
CA ALA A 53 -1.96 -26.54 -0.58
C ALA A 53 -2.10 -25.38 0.43
N GLU A 54 -1.53 -25.53 1.62
CA GLU A 54 -1.51 -24.47 2.64
C GLU A 54 -0.71 -23.25 2.17
N PHE A 55 0.43 -23.46 1.51
CA PHE A 55 1.23 -22.38 0.92
C PHE A 55 0.45 -21.62 -0.16
N VAL A 56 -0.15 -22.34 -1.12
CA VAL A 56 -0.92 -21.73 -2.21
C VAL A 56 -2.13 -20.97 -1.66
N TYR A 57 -2.84 -21.54 -0.68
CA TYR A 57 -3.96 -20.87 -0.01
C TYR A 57 -3.51 -19.57 0.67
N MET A 58 -2.45 -19.60 1.47
CA MET A 58 -1.93 -18.39 2.12
C MET A 58 -1.45 -17.34 1.11
N LEU A 59 -0.79 -17.77 0.03
CA LEU A 59 -0.30 -16.86 -0.99
C LEU A 59 -1.46 -16.15 -1.71
N ASN A 60 -2.51 -16.88 -2.08
CA ASN A 60 -3.69 -16.30 -2.72
C ASN A 60 -4.37 -15.28 -1.80
N ASN A 61 -4.54 -15.61 -0.52
CA ASN A 61 -5.12 -14.67 0.45
C ASN A 61 -4.28 -13.40 0.62
N GLU A 62 -2.94 -13.51 0.57
CA GLU A 62 -2.06 -12.35 0.60
C GLU A 62 -2.19 -11.50 -0.68
N ILE A 63 -2.31 -12.12 -1.86
CA ILE A 63 -2.57 -11.42 -3.13
C ILE A 63 -3.92 -10.67 -3.08
N ASP A 64 -4.97 -11.34 -2.63
CA ASP A 64 -6.30 -10.74 -2.51
C ASP A 64 -6.29 -9.56 -1.53
N LYS A 65 -5.56 -9.68 -0.42
CA LYS A 65 -5.35 -8.59 0.53
C LYS A 65 -4.67 -7.38 -0.13
N PHE A 66 -3.57 -7.59 -0.86
CA PHE A 66 -2.86 -6.48 -1.50
C PHE A 66 -3.72 -5.78 -2.55
N ASN A 67 -4.44 -6.58 -3.35
CA ASN A 67 -5.32 -6.05 -4.38
C ASN A 67 -6.46 -5.23 -3.74
N ALA A 68 -7.12 -5.76 -2.71
CA ALA A 68 -8.18 -5.05 -2.01
C ALA A 68 -7.68 -3.72 -1.43
N PHE A 69 -6.56 -3.76 -0.70
CA PHE A 69 -5.98 -2.56 -0.10
C PHE A 69 -5.55 -1.53 -1.15
N PHE A 70 -4.84 -1.96 -2.20
CA PHE A 70 -4.39 -1.05 -3.25
C PHE A 70 -5.56 -0.37 -3.96
N MET A 71 -6.59 -1.15 -4.31
CA MET A 71 -7.79 -0.63 -4.96
C MET A 71 -8.51 0.39 -4.07
N GLU A 72 -8.69 0.11 -2.78
CA GLU A 72 -9.31 1.04 -1.83
C GLU A 72 -8.51 2.36 -1.73
N GLN A 73 -7.19 2.29 -1.60
CA GLN A 73 -6.35 3.49 -1.56
C GLN A 73 -6.35 4.27 -2.89
N GLU A 74 -6.37 3.59 -4.04
CA GLU A 74 -6.45 4.23 -5.34
C GLU A 74 -7.78 4.97 -5.53
N GLU A 75 -8.89 4.35 -5.12
CA GLU A 75 -10.22 4.97 -5.15
C GLU A 75 -10.27 6.24 -4.27
N ASP A 76 -9.77 6.15 -3.03
CA ASP A 76 -9.65 7.29 -2.13
C ASP A 76 -8.83 8.44 -2.74
N PHE A 77 -7.72 8.11 -3.42
CA PHE A 77 -6.91 9.10 -4.09
C PHE A 77 -7.62 9.74 -5.29
N ILE A 78 -8.38 8.97 -6.08
CA ILE A 78 -9.19 9.51 -7.18
C ILE A 78 -10.23 10.51 -6.65
N ILE A 79 -10.88 10.19 -5.53
CA ILE A 79 -11.87 11.06 -4.88
C ILE A 79 -11.20 12.34 -4.39
N ARG A 80 -10.15 12.24 -3.58
CA ARG A 80 -9.43 13.40 -3.03
C ARG A 80 -8.82 14.29 -4.12
N HIS A 81 -8.31 13.71 -5.20
CA HIS A 81 -7.80 14.48 -6.34
C HIS A 81 -8.91 15.33 -6.97
N LYS A 82 -10.10 14.74 -7.20
CA LYS A 82 -11.27 15.48 -7.72
C LYS A 82 -11.71 16.59 -6.77
N GLU A 83 -11.77 16.32 -5.46
CA GLU A 83 -12.13 17.32 -4.45
C GLU A 83 -11.14 18.48 -4.41
N LEU A 84 -9.83 18.19 -4.48
CA LEU A 84 -8.78 19.20 -4.48
C LEU A 84 -8.86 20.09 -5.74
N GLN A 85 -9.09 19.49 -6.91
CA GLN A 85 -9.34 20.23 -8.16
C GLN A 85 -10.56 21.14 -8.04
N GLN A 86 -11.67 20.65 -7.48
CA GLN A 86 -12.87 21.44 -7.26
C GLN A 86 -12.63 22.60 -6.28
N ARG A 87 -11.88 22.36 -5.19
CA ARG A 87 -11.54 23.39 -4.20
C ARG A 87 -10.68 24.49 -4.81
N ILE A 88 -9.68 24.14 -5.60
CA ILE A 88 -8.86 25.09 -6.36
C ILE A 88 -9.75 25.95 -7.25
N LYS A 89 -10.64 25.33 -8.03
CA LYS A 89 -11.57 26.05 -8.91
C LYS A 89 -12.45 27.04 -8.14
N ARG A 90 -13.05 26.62 -7.02
CA ARG A 90 -13.89 27.50 -6.18
C ARG A 90 -13.12 28.71 -5.65
N VAL A 91 -11.88 28.51 -5.20
CA VAL A 91 -11.03 29.61 -4.70
C VAL A 91 -10.68 30.58 -5.83
N MET A 92 -10.39 30.08 -7.02
CA MET A 92 -10.13 30.90 -8.21
C MET A 92 -11.36 31.71 -8.64
N ASP A 93 -12.54 31.07 -8.71
CA ASP A 93 -13.79 31.72 -9.10
C ASP A 93 -14.20 32.82 -8.09
N LYS A 94 -14.00 32.58 -6.79
CA LYS A 94 -14.23 33.57 -5.72
C LYS A 94 -13.26 34.75 -5.82
N TRP A 95 -11.99 34.49 -6.14
CA TRP A 95 -11.00 35.55 -6.36
C TRP A 95 -11.39 36.47 -7.52
N SER A 96 -11.82 35.90 -8.65
CA SER A 96 -12.29 36.65 -9.82
C SER A 96 -13.53 37.49 -9.57
N SER A 97 -14.30 37.19 -8.52
CA SER A 97 -15.56 37.87 -8.16
C SER A 97 -15.38 38.94 -7.07
N ASN A 98 -14.24 39.65 -7.05
CA ASN A 98 -13.82 40.62 -6.01
C ASN A 98 -13.50 40.02 -4.63
N GLY A 99 -12.89 38.83 -4.58
CA GLY A 99 -12.44 38.23 -3.32
C GLY A 99 -11.32 39.02 -2.62
N SER A 100 -11.26 38.92 -1.29
CA SER A 100 -10.15 39.49 -0.50
C SER A 100 -8.83 38.78 -0.81
N ARG A 101 -7.75 39.55 -1.04
CA ARG A 101 -6.41 39.00 -1.34
C ARG A 101 -5.84 38.19 -0.19
N THR A 102 -6.12 38.60 1.04
CA THR A 102 -5.69 37.87 2.23
C THR A 102 -6.37 36.52 2.32
N GLU A 103 -7.70 36.47 2.16
CA GLU A 103 -8.46 35.20 2.17
C GLU A 103 -8.01 34.24 1.07
N TYR A 104 -7.76 34.76 -0.14
CA TYR A 104 -7.24 33.96 -1.24
C TYR A 104 -5.87 33.35 -0.91
N ASN A 105 -4.94 34.16 -0.39
CA ASN A 105 -3.60 33.70 -0.05
C ASN A 105 -3.64 32.62 1.04
N ASP A 106 -4.49 32.79 2.05
CA ASP A 106 -4.63 31.84 3.16
C ASP A 106 -5.21 30.51 2.67
N GLU A 107 -6.27 30.54 1.86
CA GLU A 107 -6.85 29.32 1.29
C GLU A 107 -5.89 28.63 0.31
N MET A 108 -5.18 29.39 -0.52
CA MET A 108 -4.17 28.81 -1.41
C MET A 108 -2.97 28.23 -0.65
N ALA A 109 -2.60 28.78 0.51
CA ALA A 109 -1.58 28.19 1.36
C ALA A 109 -2.01 26.82 1.91
N LYS A 110 -3.25 26.70 2.36
CA LYS A 110 -3.84 25.42 2.78
C LYS A 110 -3.86 24.41 1.64
N ILE A 111 -4.38 24.82 0.47
CA ILE A 111 -4.40 23.96 -0.73
C ILE A 111 -3.00 23.47 -1.10
N ARG A 112 -1.99 24.35 -1.10
CA ARG A 112 -0.61 23.95 -1.42
C ARG A 112 -0.09 22.90 -0.44
N LYS A 113 -0.38 23.05 0.85
CA LYS A 113 -0.04 22.05 1.86
C LYS A 113 -0.74 20.72 1.55
N ASP A 114 -2.04 20.75 1.31
CA ASP A 114 -2.84 19.56 1.03
C ASP A 114 -2.35 18.84 -0.26
N VAL A 115 -1.91 19.58 -1.28
CA VAL A 115 -1.29 19.01 -2.50
C VAL A 115 0.01 18.26 -2.17
N VAL A 116 0.88 18.84 -1.33
CA VAL A 116 2.16 18.21 -0.95
C VAL A 116 1.92 16.96 -0.12
N ASP A 117 1.02 17.04 0.87
CA ASP A 117 0.65 15.90 1.71
C ASP A 117 0.04 14.78 0.84
N PHE A 118 -0.90 15.12 -0.05
CA PHE A 118 -1.50 14.18 -1.01
C PHE A 118 -0.47 13.49 -1.91
N HIS A 119 0.50 14.25 -2.44
CA HIS A 119 1.58 13.69 -3.24
C HIS A 119 2.46 12.72 -2.43
N GLY A 120 2.81 13.08 -1.19
CA GLY A 120 3.58 12.21 -0.31
C GLY A 120 2.88 10.88 -0.03
N GLU A 121 1.56 10.91 0.17
CA GLU A 121 0.76 9.71 0.35
C GLU A 121 0.73 8.81 -0.91
N MET A 122 0.63 9.40 -2.11
CA MET A 122 0.70 8.63 -3.37
C MET A 122 2.07 7.95 -3.56
N VAL A 123 3.16 8.64 -3.23
CA VAL A 123 4.52 8.06 -3.28
C VAL A 123 4.66 6.88 -2.32
N LEU A 124 4.03 6.95 -1.14
CA LEU A 124 4.02 5.83 -0.21
C LEU A 124 3.26 4.63 -0.78
N LEU A 125 2.13 4.83 -1.49
CA LEU A 125 1.39 3.73 -2.13
C LEU A 125 2.18 3.10 -3.27
N GLU A 126 2.91 3.91 -4.06
CA GLU A 126 3.82 3.41 -5.09
C GLU A 126 4.95 2.56 -4.47
N ASN A 127 5.53 3.01 -3.36
CA ASN A 127 6.53 2.24 -2.63
C ASN A 127 5.94 0.92 -2.09
N TYR A 128 4.73 0.97 -1.52
CA TYR A 128 3.99 -0.22 -1.08
C TYR A 128 3.82 -1.24 -2.22
N SER A 129 3.37 -0.79 -3.40
CA SER A 129 3.18 -1.64 -4.58
C SER A 129 4.50 -2.28 -5.02
N ASN A 130 5.56 -1.48 -5.15
CA ASN A 130 6.89 -1.96 -5.53
C ASN A 130 7.44 -3.02 -4.56
N ILE A 131 7.27 -2.82 -3.26
CA ILE A 131 7.78 -3.75 -2.23
C ILE A 131 7.02 -5.07 -2.25
N ASN A 132 5.70 -5.05 -2.42
CA ASN A 132 4.90 -6.28 -2.44
C ASN A 132 5.03 -7.05 -3.77
N PHE A 133 5.45 -6.39 -4.85
CA PHE A 133 5.75 -7.02 -6.13
C PHE A 133 7.17 -7.64 -6.22
N THR A 134 8.14 -7.13 -5.44
CA THR A 134 9.56 -7.54 -5.47
C THR A 134 9.82 -8.84 -4.70
#